data_AF-A0A3D6DSS4-F1
#
_entry.id   AF-A0A3D6DSS4-F1
#
_cell.length_a   1.000
_cell.length_b   1.000
_cell.length_c   1.000
_cell.angle_alpha   90.00
_cell.angle_beta   90.00
_cell.angle_gamma   90.00
#
_symmetry.space_group_name_H-M   'P 1'
#
loop_
_entity.id
_entity.type
_entity.pdbx_description
1 polymer ?
#
loop_
_entity_poly.entity_id
_entity_poly.type
_entity_poly.pdbx_seq_one_letter_code
_entity_poly.pdbx_strand_id
1 'polypeptide(L)'
;MNDQPEIVNSPWKRRFVILFIVAVLLPALLLIWLAQRFGGDVPVDYDSPTEHFKYGSTGGEHEMGFPYWIWRALPQVCPQYLPGKGYQSLGMVFEKNADGTDRDVPVGTSRRRYQGIDRVFVNCAVCHTSTVRTAADQPPTIVLGMPAATFNMKGFEEFFFRCAADPKFSKEFILPEIERQGGQLDLLDRYLVYPIAIAIMRDRVLALAGRFDWVFDQRAWGPGRVDTFNSAKVIFNFPMKHLDPAEFDAPADFPSLWRQRQRKEPHEMQLHWDGNNTTVEERNKSAAFGTGTTPPTIDLARIRRVEDWIMDVTPPPFSQFFPVDPALAASGAPIYKAYCAGCHGASGSDFSGEYVGQVTPLAEIGTDRRRLDSYTYTLAVNQATLYAGYPWRFTHFRKTFGYANMPLDGLWLRAPYLHNGSVPSLRDLLEPAAARPKTFYRGNDVYDPVKVGFVSDQLEGNGHPFFLLDTALPGNGNGGHEGQAYGTELSATEKTALVEFLKTF
;
A
#
# COMPACT_ATOMS: atom_id res chain seq x y z
N MET A 1 16.71 63.48 -56.46
CA MET A 1 15.50 62.73 -56.85
C MET A 1 15.77 61.27 -56.50
N ASN A 2 14.98 60.73 -55.57
CA ASN A 2 15.10 59.37 -55.06
C ASN A 2 14.46 58.39 -56.06
N ASP A 3 15.26 57.52 -56.67
CA ASP A 3 14.75 56.30 -57.32
C ASP A 3 14.77 55.16 -56.30
N GLN A 4 13.58 54.81 -55.80
CA GLN A 4 13.36 53.59 -55.03
C GLN A 4 13.04 52.45 -56.02
N PRO A 5 13.75 51.32 -56.00
CA PRO A 5 13.48 50.21 -56.90
C PRO A 5 12.15 49.52 -56.54
N GLU A 6 11.26 49.40 -57.54
CA GLU A 6 10.03 48.61 -57.42
C GLU A 6 10.35 47.13 -57.18
N ILE A 7 9.97 46.63 -56.00
CA ILE A 7 10.06 45.20 -55.66
C ILE A 7 8.98 44.46 -56.45
N VAL A 8 9.37 43.89 -57.59
CA VAL A 8 8.49 42.99 -58.37
C VAL A 8 8.28 41.69 -57.58
N ASN A 9 7.16 41.60 -56.86
CA ASN A 9 6.75 40.41 -56.13
C ASN A 9 6.36 39.28 -57.11
N SER A 10 7.30 38.38 -57.40
CA SER A 10 7.03 37.20 -58.23
C SER A 10 5.92 36.33 -57.61
N PRO A 11 4.79 36.10 -58.31
CA PRO A 11 3.69 35.28 -57.81
C PRO A 11 4.11 33.82 -57.58
N TRP A 12 5.14 33.34 -58.31
CA TRP A 12 5.70 32.00 -58.15
C TRP A 12 6.51 31.85 -56.86
N LYS A 13 7.28 32.87 -56.47
CA LYS A 13 7.99 32.89 -55.18
C LYS A 13 6.99 32.86 -54.02
N ARG A 14 5.90 33.62 -54.10
CA ARG A 14 4.82 33.60 -53.09
C ARG A 14 4.14 32.23 -53.01
N ARG A 15 3.80 31.62 -54.15
CA ARG A 15 3.18 30.29 -54.20
C ARG A 15 4.11 29.19 -53.68
N PHE A 16 5.39 29.22 -54.02
CA PHE A 16 6.39 28.29 -53.50
C PHE A 16 6.58 28.44 -51.99
N VAL A 17 6.67 29.67 -51.48
CA VAL A 17 6.76 29.92 -50.03
C VAL A 17 5.51 29.43 -49.30
N ILE A 18 4.31 29.67 -49.83
CA ILE A 18 3.07 29.13 -49.26
C ILE A 18 3.10 27.60 -49.26
N LEU A 19 3.49 26.98 -50.39
CA LEU A 19 3.58 25.52 -50.48
C LEU A 19 4.61 24.95 -49.50
N PHE A 20 5.78 25.57 -49.35
CA PHE A 20 6.79 25.18 -48.39
C PHE A 20 6.31 25.34 -46.94
N ILE A 21 5.61 26.44 -46.62
CA ILE A 21 5.00 26.63 -45.29
C ILE A 21 3.99 25.52 -45.00
N VAL A 22 3.08 25.24 -45.94
CA VAL A 22 1.99 24.29 -45.73
C VAL A 22 2.46 22.83 -45.77
N ALA A 23 3.39 22.48 -46.65
CA ALA A 23 3.82 21.10 -46.85
C ALA A 23 5.01 20.70 -45.97
N VAL A 24 5.80 21.66 -45.48
CA VAL A 24 7.03 21.38 -44.71
C VAL A 24 6.99 22.04 -43.34
N LEU A 25 6.87 23.37 -43.25
CA LEU A 25 7.02 24.06 -41.95
C LEU A 25 5.87 23.75 -40.99
N LEU A 26 4.61 23.79 -41.44
CA LEU A 26 3.47 23.50 -40.58
C LEU A 26 3.47 22.04 -40.09
N PRO A 27 3.69 21.01 -40.95
CA PRO A 27 3.88 19.65 -40.48
C PRO A 27 5.07 19.48 -39.54
N ALA A 28 6.21 20.13 -39.82
CA ALA A 28 7.39 20.05 -38.96
C ALA A 28 7.12 20.67 -37.57
N LEU A 29 6.48 21.84 -37.52
CA LEU A 29 6.07 22.47 -36.27
C LEU A 29 5.04 21.63 -35.51
N LEU A 30 4.07 21.03 -36.22
CA LEU A 30 3.11 20.11 -35.62
C LEU A 30 3.80 18.87 -35.04
N LEU A 31 4.75 18.27 -35.77
CA LEU A 31 5.52 17.12 -35.29
C LEU A 31 6.38 17.47 -34.07
N ILE A 32 7.05 18.63 -34.07
CA ILE A 32 7.81 19.12 -32.92
C ILE A 32 6.88 19.32 -31.72
N TRP A 33 5.72 19.96 -31.93
CA TRP A 33 4.74 20.18 -30.87
C TRP A 33 4.17 18.86 -30.31
N LEU A 34 3.83 17.90 -31.18
CA LEU A 34 3.38 16.57 -30.77
C LEU A 34 4.49 15.82 -30.02
N ALA A 35 5.73 15.88 -30.49
CA ALA A 35 6.87 15.26 -29.82
C ALA A 35 7.12 15.87 -28.44
N GLN A 36 7.04 17.20 -28.30
CA GLN A 36 7.14 17.87 -27.01
C GLN A 36 5.98 17.52 -26.07
N ARG A 37 4.75 17.43 -26.61
CA ARG A 37 3.56 17.11 -25.83
C ARG A 37 3.58 15.67 -25.32
N PHE A 38 3.89 14.70 -26.18
CA PHE A 38 3.78 13.27 -25.90
C PHE A 38 5.10 12.59 -25.50
N GLY A 39 6.24 13.25 -25.70
CA GLY A 39 7.55 12.73 -25.32
C GLY A 39 7.94 12.98 -23.85
N GLY A 40 7.12 13.70 -23.09
CA GLY A 40 7.37 13.97 -21.67
C GLY A 40 7.20 12.72 -20.80
N ASP A 41 8.19 12.51 -19.93
CA ASP A 41 8.17 11.53 -18.85
C ASP A 41 8.78 12.15 -17.59
N VAL A 42 7.93 12.79 -16.78
CA VAL A 42 8.36 13.62 -15.64
C VAL A 42 7.47 13.31 -14.42
N PRO A 43 7.99 12.67 -13.37
CA PRO A 43 7.28 12.52 -12.11
C PRO A 43 7.19 13.87 -11.36
N VAL A 44 6.18 14.02 -10.52
CA VAL A 44 6.17 15.09 -9.52
C VAL A 44 7.16 14.72 -8.41
N ASP A 45 8.18 15.55 -8.22
CA ASP A 45 9.15 15.39 -7.15
C ASP A 45 8.81 16.29 -5.95
N TYR A 46 9.13 15.79 -4.77
CA TYR A 46 8.93 16.48 -3.49
C TYR A 46 10.26 16.58 -2.77
N ASP A 47 10.59 17.71 -2.15
CA ASP A 47 11.88 17.86 -1.45
C ASP A 47 11.90 17.10 -0.12
N SER A 48 10.82 17.22 0.67
CA SER A 48 10.70 16.55 1.96
C SER A 48 10.66 15.03 1.80
N PRO A 49 11.43 14.25 2.58
CA PRO A 49 11.33 12.80 2.61
C PRO A 49 9.91 12.30 2.95
N THR A 50 9.18 13.01 3.82
CA THR A 50 7.82 12.62 4.20
C THR A 50 6.79 12.92 3.11
N GLU A 51 6.90 14.06 2.41
CA GLU A 51 6.06 14.31 1.23
C GLU A 51 6.40 13.33 0.11
N HIS A 52 7.68 13.03 -0.08
CA HIS A 52 8.14 12.04 -1.06
C HIS A 52 7.63 10.63 -0.74
N PHE A 53 7.60 10.24 0.55
CA PHE A 53 6.99 8.97 0.94
C PHE A 53 5.48 8.97 0.64
N LYS A 54 4.77 10.04 0.98
CA LYS A 54 3.31 10.13 0.76
C LYS A 54 2.93 10.16 -0.72
N TYR A 55 3.72 10.84 -1.57
CA TYR A 55 3.30 11.18 -2.94
C TYR A 55 4.34 10.92 -4.05
N GLY A 56 5.51 10.40 -3.72
CA GLY A 56 6.57 10.13 -4.68
C GLY A 56 6.28 8.92 -5.57
N SER A 57 6.72 9.02 -6.83
CA SER A 57 6.60 7.97 -7.86
C SER A 57 7.41 6.73 -7.51
N THR A 58 6.82 5.55 -7.69
CA THR A 58 7.51 4.25 -7.76
C THR A 58 7.70 3.76 -9.20
N GLY A 59 7.14 4.48 -10.18
CA GLY A 59 7.16 4.12 -11.60
C GLY A 59 5.96 3.28 -12.06
N GLY A 60 5.00 2.99 -11.18
CA GLY A 60 3.76 2.29 -11.55
C GLY A 60 2.84 3.08 -12.49
N GLU A 61 3.02 4.40 -12.57
CA GLU A 61 2.21 5.28 -13.42
C GLU A 61 2.35 4.98 -14.91
N HIS A 62 3.45 4.34 -15.34
CA HIS A 62 3.69 3.97 -16.74
C HIS A 62 2.70 2.92 -17.24
N GLU A 63 2.56 1.82 -16.50
CA GLU A 63 1.78 0.65 -16.92
C GLU A 63 0.37 0.66 -16.35
N MET A 64 0.25 0.99 -15.06
CA MET A 64 -0.98 0.89 -14.28
C MET A 64 -1.60 2.27 -13.98
N GLY A 65 -0.91 3.36 -14.32
CA GLY A 65 -1.35 4.72 -14.03
C GLY A 65 -2.62 5.13 -14.76
N PHE A 66 -3.57 5.64 -13.98
CA PHE A 66 -4.85 6.19 -14.43
C PHE A 66 -4.65 7.64 -14.84
N PRO A 67 -5.18 8.12 -15.98
CA PRO A 67 -5.22 9.54 -16.25
C PRO A 67 -5.86 10.27 -15.06
N TYR A 68 -5.20 11.32 -14.55
CA TYR A 68 -5.53 12.00 -13.30
C TYR A 68 -7.01 12.35 -13.18
N TRP A 69 -7.57 12.94 -14.24
CA TRP A 69 -8.99 13.33 -14.24
C TRP A 69 -9.93 12.14 -14.30
N ILE A 70 -9.53 11.02 -14.92
CA ILE A 70 -10.32 9.77 -14.86
C ILE A 70 -10.30 9.25 -13.42
N TRP A 71 -9.14 9.13 -12.78
CA TRP A 71 -9.02 8.72 -11.37
C TRP A 71 -9.97 9.53 -10.47
N ARG A 72 -10.01 10.85 -10.65
CA ARG A 72 -10.90 11.77 -9.92
C ARG A 72 -12.39 11.56 -10.20
N ALA A 73 -12.75 11.23 -11.44
CA ALA A 73 -14.13 11.05 -11.86
C ALA A 73 -14.74 9.70 -11.43
N LEU A 74 -13.95 8.63 -11.40
CA LEU A 74 -14.46 7.27 -11.23
C LEU A 74 -15.34 7.05 -9.99
N PRO A 75 -15.03 7.60 -8.79
CA PRO A 75 -15.90 7.44 -7.62
C PRO A 75 -17.30 8.04 -7.80
N GLN A 76 -17.47 9.02 -8.68
CA GLN A 76 -18.77 9.63 -8.99
C GLN A 76 -19.46 8.96 -10.18
N VAL A 77 -18.69 8.39 -11.11
CA VAL A 77 -19.22 7.61 -12.26
C VAL A 77 -19.73 6.23 -11.81
N CYS A 78 -19.02 5.61 -10.87
CA CYS A 78 -19.23 4.24 -10.40
C CYS A 78 -19.48 4.13 -8.87
N PRO A 79 -20.28 5.02 -8.23
CA PRO A 79 -20.43 5.05 -6.78
C PRO A 79 -21.02 3.75 -6.20
N GLN A 80 -21.78 2.98 -7.01
CA GLN A 80 -22.39 1.72 -6.61
C GLN A 80 -21.39 0.61 -6.29
N TYR A 81 -20.14 0.74 -6.72
CA TYR A 81 -19.06 -0.23 -6.43
C TYR A 81 -18.18 0.20 -5.26
N LEU A 82 -18.50 1.31 -4.59
CA LEU A 82 -17.84 1.75 -3.38
C LEU A 82 -18.72 1.47 -2.16
N PRO A 83 -18.13 1.13 -0.99
CA PRO A 83 -18.88 0.96 0.26
C PRO A 83 -19.42 2.29 0.82
N GLY A 84 -18.98 3.43 0.30
CA GLY A 84 -19.41 4.75 0.73
C GLY A 84 -18.93 5.84 -0.23
N LYS A 85 -18.86 7.08 0.27
CA LYS A 85 -18.50 8.23 -0.56
C LYS A 85 -16.99 8.24 -0.86
N GLY A 86 -16.65 8.21 -2.14
CA GLY A 86 -15.28 8.45 -2.60
C GLY A 86 -14.30 7.34 -2.20
N TYR A 87 -13.03 7.58 -2.48
CA TYR A 87 -11.93 6.67 -2.12
C TYR A 87 -11.72 6.58 -0.60
N GLN A 88 -12.17 7.56 0.17
CA GLN A 88 -12.19 7.53 1.64
C GLN A 88 -12.94 6.31 2.18
N SER A 89 -14.00 5.87 1.49
CA SER A 89 -14.77 4.69 1.88
C SER A 89 -13.98 3.37 1.78
N LEU A 90 -12.90 3.36 1.01
CA LEU A 90 -11.93 2.26 0.95
C LEU A 90 -10.81 2.40 1.99
N GLY A 91 -10.90 3.38 2.89
CA GLY A 91 -9.88 3.68 3.89
C GLY A 91 -8.67 4.44 3.37
N MET A 92 -8.74 5.02 2.16
CA MET A 92 -7.67 5.89 1.67
C MET A 92 -7.65 7.21 2.47
N VAL A 93 -6.47 7.59 2.94
CA VAL A 93 -6.28 8.76 3.80
C VAL A 93 -6.12 10.03 2.96
N PHE A 94 -6.86 11.08 3.27
CA PHE A 94 -6.75 12.39 2.63
C PHE A 94 -6.24 13.43 3.63
N GLU A 95 -5.22 14.18 3.22
CA GLU A 95 -4.80 15.39 3.93
C GLU A 95 -5.72 16.56 3.59
N LYS A 96 -5.80 17.53 4.50
CA LYS A 96 -6.52 18.78 4.26
C LYS A 96 -5.59 19.84 3.68
N ASN A 97 -6.09 20.61 2.72
CA ASN A 97 -5.50 21.86 2.26
C ASN A 97 -5.69 22.95 3.32
N ALA A 98 -4.99 24.08 3.15
CA ALA A 98 -5.08 25.22 4.07
C ALA A 98 -6.49 25.83 4.17
N ASP A 99 -7.32 25.64 3.14
CA ASP A 99 -8.73 26.07 3.11
C ASP A 99 -9.71 25.04 3.69
N GLY A 100 -9.21 23.93 4.24
CA GLY A 100 -10.00 22.85 4.84
C GLY A 100 -10.58 21.83 3.84
N THR A 101 -10.33 22.00 2.54
CA THR A 101 -10.72 21.01 1.52
C THR A 101 -9.79 19.79 1.55
N ASP A 102 -10.25 18.63 1.07
CA ASP A 102 -9.36 17.49 0.88
C ASP A 102 -8.35 17.79 -0.24
N ARG A 103 -7.11 17.32 -0.08
CA ARG A 103 -6.15 17.23 -1.18
C ARG A 103 -6.77 16.44 -2.35
N ASP A 104 -6.31 16.78 -3.54
CA ASP A 104 -6.84 16.22 -4.78
C ASP A 104 -6.65 14.71 -4.91
N VAL A 105 -5.61 14.17 -4.28
CA VAL A 105 -5.29 12.74 -4.26
C VAL A 105 -4.96 12.29 -2.83
N PRO A 106 -5.28 11.05 -2.47
CA PRO A 106 -5.00 10.54 -1.13
C PRO A 106 -3.49 10.33 -0.92
N VAL A 107 -3.09 10.34 0.35
CA VAL A 107 -1.78 9.81 0.77
C VAL A 107 -1.64 8.38 0.24
N GLY A 108 -0.47 8.07 -0.31
CA GLY A 108 -0.26 6.76 -0.93
C GLY A 108 -0.44 6.78 -2.44
N THR A 109 -0.42 7.94 -3.10
CA THR A 109 -0.56 8.06 -4.55
C THR A 109 0.48 8.99 -5.13
N SER A 110 0.95 8.69 -6.33
CA SER A 110 1.95 9.48 -7.03
C SER A 110 1.43 10.00 -8.35
N ARG A 111 2.05 11.05 -8.87
CA ARG A 111 1.68 11.68 -10.14
C ARG A 111 2.87 11.78 -11.08
N ARG A 112 2.67 11.42 -12.34
CA ARG A 112 3.67 11.51 -13.42
C ARG A 112 3.05 12.04 -14.70
N ARG A 113 3.70 13.00 -15.34
CA ARG A 113 3.39 13.43 -16.70
C ARG A 113 4.01 12.41 -17.66
N TYR A 114 3.19 11.58 -18.28
CA TYR A 114 3.64 10.52 -19.18
C TYR A 114 2.73 10.45 -20.42
N GLN A 115 3.33 10.43 -21.61
CA GLN A 115 2.58 10.40 -22.89
C GLN A 115 1.53 11.51 -22.99
N GLY A 116 1.92 12.74 -22.61
CA GLY A 116 1.06 13.91 -22.76
C GLY A 116 -0.14 13.99 -21.82
N ILE A 117 -0.22 13.13 -20.81
CA ILE A 117 -1.25 13.17 -19.77
C ILE A 117 -0.64 13.02 -18.39
N ASP A 118 -1.26 13.63 -17.39
CA ASP A 118 -0.94 13.33 -16.00
C ASP A 118 -1.56 12.01 -15.62
N ARG A 119 -0.76 11.10 -15.09
CA ARG A 119 -1.18 9.80 -14.60
C ARG A 119 -0.99 9.74 -13.09
N VAL A 120 -1.91 9.07 -12.42
CA VAL A 120 -1.86 8.79 -10.99
C VAL A 120 -1.92 7.29 -10.76
N PHE A 121 -1.12 6.82 -9.80
CA PHE A 121 -1.25 5.47 -9.29
C PHE A 121 -0.89 5.41 -7.82
N VAL A 122 -1.15 4.27 -7.17
CA VAL A 122 -0.78 4.07 -5.77
C VAL A 122 0.74 3.89 -5.62
N ASN A 123 1.28 4.33 -4.49
CA ASN A 123 2.68 4.14 -4.08
C ASN A 123 2.74 3.43 -2.71
N CYS A 124 3.93 3.33 -2.11
CA CYS A 124 4.16 2.61 -0.86
C CYS A 124 3.28 3.09 0.31
N ALA A 125 2.95 4.38 0.40
CA ALA A 125 2.26 4.93 1.57
C ALA A 125 0.81 4.42 1.70
N VAL A 126 0.18 3.92 0.63
CA VAL A 126 -1.20 3.43 0.69
C VAL A 126 -1.36 2.24 1.64
N CYS A 127 -0.31 1.41 1.75
CA CYS A 127 -0.27 0.25 2.64
C CYS A 127 0.43 0.56 3.98
N HIS A 128 1.17 1.67 4.05
CA HIS A 128 2.09 2.00 5.13
C HIS A 128 1.81 3.39 5.74
N THR A 129 0.53 3.79 5.75
CA THR A 129 0.04 4.98 6.44
C THR A 129 -1.41 4.73 6.87
N SER A 130 -1.73 5.10 8.11
CA SER A 130 -3.11 5.13 8.60
C SER A 130 -3.32 6.35 9.49
N THR A 131 -4.50 6.43 10.08
CA THR A 131 -4.86 7.42 11.08
C THR A 131 -5.02 6.81 12.47
N VAL A 132 -4.88 7.66 13.49
CA VAL A 132 -5.22 7.37 14.88
C VAL A 132 -6.06 8.51 15.43
N ARG A 133 -7.18 8.19 16.09
CA ARG A 133 -8.00 9.09 16.89
C ARG A 133 -7.94 8.68 18.35
N THR A 134 -7.68 9.64 19.23
CA THR A 134 -7.66 9.43 20.69
C THR A 134 -9.05 9.27 21.29
N ALA A 135 -10.07 9.80 20.61
CA ALA A 135 -11.48 9.56 20.88
C ALA A 135 -12.29 9.80 19.59
N ALA A 136 -13.53 9.30 19.56
CA ALA A 136 -14.37 9.33 18.35
C ALA A 136 -14.65 10.75 17.81
N ASP A 137 -14.66 11.76 18.68
CA ASP A 137 -14.90 13.17 18.36
C ASP A 137 -13.62 13.98 18.06
N GLN A 138 -12.44 13.37 18.20
CA GLN A 138 -11.16 14.03 17.97
C GLN A 138 -10.71 13.90 16.51
N PRO A 139 -9.93 14.87 15.99
CA PRO A 139 -9.40 14.78 14.64
C PRO A 139 -8.41 13.61 14.49
N PRO A 140 -8.38 12.94 13.33
CA PRO A 140 -7.41 11.89 13.05
C PRO A 140 -6.00 12.45 12.93
N THR A 141 -5.03 11.77 13.54
CA THR A 141 -3.60 12.01 13.34
C THR A 141 -3.07 11.01 12.31
N ILE A 142 -2.51 11.50 11.21
CA ILE A 142 -1.86 10.66 10.20
C ILE A 142 -0.51 10.21 10.74
N VAL A 143 -0.23 8.90 10.70
CA VAL A 143 1.07 8.36 11.09
C VAL A 143 1.71 7.63 9.91
N LEU A 144 2.91 8.08 9.53
CA LEU A 144 3.65 7.51 8.41
C LEU A 144 4.48 6.31 8.87
N GLY A 145 4.53 5.26 8.04
CA GLY A 145 5.26 4.02 8.32
C GLY A 145 4.50 3.01 9.19
N MET A 146 3.30 3.34 9.67
CA MET A 146 2.42 2.37 10.34
C MET A 146 1.67 1.50 9.32
N PRO A 147 1.23 0.29 9.67
CA PRO A 147 0.30 -0.48 8.85
C PRO A 147 -0.98 0.31 8.52
N ALA A 148 -1.42 0.28 7.26
CA ALA A 148 -2.66 0.95 6.83
C ALA A 148 -3.92 0.19 7.30
N ALA A 149 -4.20 0.19 8.61
CA ALA A 149 -5.26 -0.61 9.25
C ALA A 149 -6.68 -0.35 8.70
N THR A 150 -6.91 0.79 8.04
CA THR A 150 -8.19 1.16 7.44
C THR A 150 -8.29 0.85 5.95
N PHE A 151 -7.16 0.69 5.24
CA PHE A 151 -7.17 0.56 3.78
C PHE A 151 -7.65 -0.83 3.32
N ASN A 152 -8.73 -0.85 2.54
CA ASN A 152 -9.34 -2.06 1.98
C ASN A 152 -8.82 -2.34 0.57
N MET A 153 -7.66 -3.01 0.47
CA MET A 153 -7.01 -3.33 -0.81
C MET A 153 -7.91 -4.15 -1.74
N LYS A 154 -8.59 -5.18 -1.23
CA LYS A 154 -9.50 -6.00 -2.06
C LYS A 154 -10.64 -5.15 -2.64
N GLY A 155 -11.26 -4.32 -1.81
CA GLY A 155 -12.32 -3.42 -2.26
C GLY A 155 -11.83 -2.40 -3.29
N PHE A 156 -10.59 -1.94 -3.16
CA PHE A 156 -9.92 -1.08 -4.14
C PHE A 156 -9.73 -1.78 -5.49
N GLU A 157 -9.22 -3.02 -5.49
CA GLU A 157 -9.06 -3.83 -6.71
C GLU A 157 -10.41 -4.12 -7.37
N GLU A 158 -11.40 -4.58 -6.60
CA GLU A 158 -12.74 -4.89 -7.08
C GLU A 158 -13.45 -3.67 -7.66
N PHE A 159 -13.28 -2.49 -7.05
CA PHE A 159 -13.85 -1.25 -7.54
C PHE A 159 -13.41 -0.95 -8.97
N PHE A 160 -12.11 -1.00 -9.26
CA PHE A 160 -11.60 -0.70 -10.60
C PHE A 160 -12.03 -1.72 -11.64
N PHE A 161 -11.98 -3.02 -11.31
CA PHE A 161 -12.43 -4.06 -12.22
C PHE A 161 -13.92 -3.97 -12.52
N ARG A 162 -14.77 -3.80 -11.50
CA ARG A 162 -16.22 -3.67 -11.68
C ARG A 162 -16.59 -2.39 -12.41
N CYS A 163 -15.94 -1.27 -12.06
CA CYS A 163 -16.18 -0.01 -12.75
C CYS A 163 -15.77 -0.10 -14.23
N ALA A 164 -14.63 -0.70 -14.58
CA ALA A 164 -14.23 -0.88 -15.99
C ALA A 164 -15.18 -1.80 -16.79
N ALA A 165 -15.81 -2.77 -16.14
CA ALA A 165 -16.85 -3.61 -16.75
C ALA A 165 -18.17 -2.87 -16.95
N ASP A 166 -18.43 -1.81 -16.19
CA ASP A 166 -19.68 -1.04 -16.25
C ASP A 166 -19.82 -0.28 -17.58
N PRO A 167 -21.01 -0.25 -18.20
CA PRO A 167 -21.27 0.58 -19.38
C PRO A 167 -20.95 2.07 -19.16
N LYS A 168 -21.02 2.57 -17.93
CA LYS A 168 -20.66 3.95 -17.57
C LYS A 168 -19.16 4.22 -17.65
N PHE A 169 -18.31 3.21 -17.76
CA PHE A 169 -16.90 3.41 -18.10
C PHE A 169 -16.77 3.74 -19.59
N SER A 170 -17.18 4.96 -19.92
CA SER A 170 -17.21 5.48 -21.28
C SER A 170 -17.04 6.99 -21.27
N LYS A 171 -16.66 7.55 -22.42
CA LYS A 171 -16.45 8.99 -22.57
C LYS A 171 -17.72 9.80 -22.28
N GLU A 172 -18.91 9.23 -22.53
CA GLU A 172 -20.21 9.86 -22.32
C GLU A 172 -20.51 10.16 -20.85
N PHE A 173 -19.92 9.41 -19.92
CA PHE A 173 -20.10 9.62 -18.47
C PHE A 173 -18.86 10.22 -17.81
N ILE A 174 -17.67 9.80 -18.24
CA ILE A 174 -16.41 10.26 -17.64
C ILE A 174 -16.11 11.72 -18.01
N LEU A 175 -16.23 12.11 -19.28
CA LEU A 175 -15.88 13.49 -19.68
C LEU A 175 -16.78 14.56 -19.05
N PRO A 176 -18.12 14.39 -18.98
CA PRO A 176 -18.96 15.36 -18.29
C PRO A 176 -18.65 15.44 -16.79
N GLU A 177 -18.30 14.32 -16.16
CA GLU A 177 -17.90 14.32 -14.76
C GLU A 177 -16.57 15.06 -14.53
N ILE A 178 -15.61 14.91 -15.44
CA ILE A 178 -14.36 15.68 -15.41
C ILE A 178 -14.66 17.19 -15.50
N GLU A 179 -15.52 17.60 -16.43
CA GLU A 179 -15.94 19.00 -16.59
C GLU A 179 -16.65 19.52 -15.33
N ARG A 180 -17.53 18.71 -14.71
CA ARG A 180 -18.21 19.04 -13.44
C ARG A 180 -17.24 19.23 -12.28
N GLN A 181 -16.14 18.48 -12.24
CA GLN A 181 -15.08 18.63 -11.25
C GLN A 181 -14.07 19.75 -11.58
N GLY A 182 -14.34 20.57 -12.60
CA GLY A 182 -13.50 21.71 -12.97
C GLY A 182 -12.33 21.36 -13.89
N GLY A 183 -12.32 20.18 -14.51
CA GLY A 183 -11.30 19.77 -15.46
C GLY A 183 -11.35 20.59 -16.76
N GLN A 184 -10.32 21.41 -16.99
CA GLN A 184 -10.18 22.24 -18.18
C GLN A 184 -9.36 21.52 -19.26
N LEU A 185 -10.00 20.55 -19.94
CA LEU A 185 -9.36 19.83 -21.04
C LEU A 185 -9.29 20.71 -22.30
N ASP A 186 -8.12 20.80 -22.93
CA ASP A 186 -7.98 21.46 -24.23
C ASP A 186 -8.72 20.68 -25.34
N LEU A 187 -8.85 21.27 -26.54
CA LEU A 187 -9.60 20.63 -27.63
C LEU A 187 -9.02 19.27 -28.03
N LEU A 188 -7.69 19.11 -28.01
CA LEU A 188 -7.06 17.83 -28.33
C LEU A 188 -7.35 16.80 -27.24
N ASP A 189 -7.26 17.19 -25.98
CA ASP A 189 -7.53 16.32 -24.83
C ASP A 189 -8.98 15.88 -24.79
N ARG A 190 -9.91 16.83 -24.96
CA ARG A 190 -11.35 16.60 -24.89
C ARG A 190 -11.85 15.69 -26.01
N TYR A 191 -11.38 15.89 -27.24
CA TYR A 191 -11.91 15.20 -28.41
C TYR A 191 -11.09 13.99 -28.88
N LEU A 192 -9.81 13.88 -28.48
CA LEU A 192 -8.95 12.78 -28.91
C LEU A 192 -8.29 12.03 -27.75
N VAL A 193 -7.50 12.71 -26.92
CA VAL A 193 -6.62 12.04 -25.93
C VAL A 193 -7.42 11.29 -24.88
N TYR A 194 -8.39 11.95 -24.21
CA TYR A 194 -9.19 11.30 -23.18
C TYR A 194 -10.14 10.22 -23.72
N PRO A 195 -10.87 10.44 -24.83
CA PRO A 195 -11.65 9.37 -25.45
C PRO A 195 -10.83 8.11 -25.75
N ILE A 196 -9.63 8.26 -26.31
CA ILE A 196 -8.73 7.14 -26.59
C ILE A 196 -8.20 6.53 -25.28
N ALA A 197 -7.79 7.36 -24.32
CA ALA A 197 -7.28 6.89 -23.04
C ALA A 197 -8.34 6.06 -22.29
N ILE A 198 -9.60 6.51 -22.26
CA ILE A 198 -10.72 5.77 -21.66
C ILE A 198 -10.89 4.40 -22.34
N ALA A 199 -10.87 4.36 -23.67
CA ALA A 199 -11.03 3.09 -24.41
C ALA A 199 -9.87 2.11 -24.12
N ILE A 200 -8.62 2.56 -24.30
CA ILE A 200 -7.43 1.73 -24.05
C ILE A 200 -7.42 1.23 -22.59
N MET A 201 -7.74 2.11 -21.66
CA MET A 201 -7.75 1.80 -20.24
C MET A 201 -8.82 0.78 -19.90
N ARG A 202 -10.03 0.92 -20.45
CA ARG A 202 -11.09 -0.08 -20.27
C ARG A 202 -10.62 -1.46 -20.73
N ASP A 203 -10.07 -1.54 -21.94
CA ASP A 203 -9.59 -2.80 -22.52
C ASP A 203 -8.46 -3.41 -21.69
N ARG A 204 -7.51 -2.60 -21.22
CA ARG A 204 -6.41 -3.07 -20.35
C ARG A 204 -6.89 -3.58 -19.01
N VAL A 205 -7.79 -2.84 -18.33
CA VAL A 205 -8.33 -3.27 -17.02
C VAL A 205 -9.15 -4.55 -17.17
N LEU A 206 -9.94 -4.68 -18.24
CA LEU A 206 -10.70 -5.91 -18.52
C LEU A 206 -9.80 -7.10 -18.88
N ALA A 207 -8.75 -6.87 -19.66
CA ALA A 207 -7.76 -7.91 -19.94
C ALA A 207 -7.03 -8.38 -18.67
N LEU A 208 -6.79 -7.47 -17.73
CA LEU A 208 -6.21 -7.80 -16.43
C LEU A 208 -7.20 -8.51 -15.52
N ALA A 209 -8.48 -8.12 -15.53
CA ALA A 209 -9.53 -8.71 -14.71
C ALA A 209 -9.58 -10.24 -14.87
N GLY A 210 -9.49 -10.76 -16.09
CA GLY A 210 -9.45 -12.21 -16.34
C GLY A 210 -8.26 -12.95 -15.71
N ARG A 211 -7.15 -12.25 -15.41
CA ARG A 211 -6.02 -12.82 -14.65
C ARG A 211 -6.23 -12.75 -13.14
N PHE A 212 -7.12 -11.88 -12.69
CA PHE A 212 -7.46 -11.61 -11.30
C PHE A 212 -8.85 -12.16 -10.90
N ASP A 213 -9.49 -12.98 -11.75
CA ASP A 213 -10.78 -13.62 -11.45
C ASP A 213 -10.80 -14.31 -10.06
N TRP A 214 -9.67 -14.88 -9.65
CA TRP A 214 -9.50 -15.51 -8.34
C TRP A 214 -9.74 -14.57 -7.16
N VAL A 215 -9.51 -13.26 -7.31
CA VAL A 215 -9.78 -12.27 -6.23
C VAL A 215 -11.27 -12.25 -5.92
N PHE A 216 -12.12 -12.38 -6.94
CA PHE A 216 -13.57 -12.40 -6.76
C PHE A 216 -14.06 -13.71 -6.13
N ASP A 217 -13.34 -14.80 -6.33
CA ASP A 217 -13.63 -16.11 -5.73
C ASP A 217 -13.20 -16.21 -4.26
N GLN A 218 -12.23 -15.38 -3.84
CA GLN A 218 -11.75 -15.33 -2.47
C GLN A 218 -12.70 -14.61 -1.53
N ARG A 219 -12.62 -14.98 -0.25
CA ARG A 219 -13.32 -14.27 0.83
C ARG A 219 -12.78 -12.85 0.95
N ALA A 220 -13.59 -11.97 1.53
CA ALA A 220 -13.16 -10.61 1.79
C ALA A 220 -11.96 -10.59 2.75
N TRP A 221 -10.86 -9.96 2.33
CA TRP A 221 -9.68 -9.81 3.17
C TRP A 221 -9.87 -8.78 4.28
N GLY A 222 -10.83 -7.86 4.17
CA GLY A 222 -10.97 -6.77 5.14
C GLY A 222 -9.83 -5.74 5.09
N PRO A 223 -9.97 -4.63 5.82
CA PRO A 223 -9.01 -3.53 5.80
C PRO A 223 -7.70 -3.88 6.54
N GLY A 224 -6.60 -3.29 6.06
CA GLY A 224 -5.24 -3.51 6.58
C GLY A 224 -4.55 -4.78 6.11
N ARG A 225 -5.16 -5.51 5.16
CA ARG A 225 -4.69 -6.83 4.72
C ARG A 225 -4.63 -7.00 3.21
N VAL A 226 -3.77 -7.92 2.79
CA VAL A 226 -3.64 -8.34 1.39
C VAL A 226 -3.22 -9.81 1.29
N ASP A 227 -3.75 -10.52 0.28
CA ASP A 227 -3.16 -11.77 -0.17
C ASP A 227 -1.95 -11.47 -1.07
N THR A 228 -0.78 -11.33 -0.44
CA THR A 228 0.43 -10.85 -1.13
C THR A 228 0.86 -11.78 -2.26
N PHE A 229 0.81 -13.09 -2.03
CA PHE A 229 1.51 -14.05 -2.87
C PHE A 229 0.69 -14.54 -4.04
N ASN A 230 -0.64 -14.59 -3.93
CA ASN A 230 -1.46 -14.87 -5.10
C ASN A 230 -1.42 -13.71 -6.11
N SER A 231 -1.36 -12.46 -5.66
CA SER A 231 -1.08 -11.32 -6.56
C SER A 231 0.30 -11.44 -7.24
N ALA A 232 1.33 -11.91 -6.52
CA ALA A 232 2.64 -12.16 -7.12
C ALA A 232 2.62 -13.31 -8.15
N LYS A 233 1.86 -14.39 -7.90
CA LYS A 233 1.72 -15.52 -8.83
C LYS A 233 1.11 -15.11 -10.17
N VAL A 234 0.24 -14.10 -10.19
CA VAL A 234 -0.30 -13.53 -11.44
C VAL A 234 0.81 -12.93 -12.32
N ILE A 235 1.81 -12.28 -11.73
CA ILE A 235 2.96 -11.72 -12.47
C ILE A 235 3.71 -12.82 -13.23
N PHE A 236 3.81 -14.01 -12.62
CA PHE A 236 4.47 -15.18 -13.21
C PHE A 236 3.55 -16.09 -14.03
N ASN A 237 2.32 -15.63 -14.30
CA ASN A 237 1.34 -16.37 -15.11
C ASN A 237 1.07 -17.79 -14.58
N PHE A 238 1.01 -17.95 -13.26
CA PHE A 238 0.65 -19.22 -12.64
C PHE A 238 -0.76 -19.66 -13.07
N PRO A 239 -1.00 -20.97 -13.23
CA PRO A 239 -2.32 -21.49 -13.55
C PRO A 239 -3.22 -21.44 -12.30
N MET A 240 -3.78 -20.26 -11.99
CA MET A 240 -4.51 -20.00 -10.73
C MET A 240 -5.59 -21.05 -10.42
N LYS A 241 -6.34 -21.51 -11.43
CA LYS A 241 -7.40 -22.54 -11.29
C LYS A 241 -6.91 -23.94 -10.91
N HIS A 242 -5.59 -24.18 -10.98
CA HIS A 242 -4.95 -25.46 -10.67
C HIS A 242 -4.05 -25.40 -9.44
N LEU A 243 -4.01 -24.27 -8.73
CA LEU A 243 -3.29 -24.17 -7.47
C LEU A 243 -4.00 -24.97 -6.37
N ASP A 244 -3.24 -25.36 -5.35
CA ASP A 244 -3.82 -26.02 -4.18
C ASP A 244 -4.79 -25.05 -3.49
N PRO A 245 -6.04 -25.45 -3.16
CA PRO A 245 -6.97 -24.63 -2.40
C PRO A 245 -6.42 -24.10 -1.06
N ALA A 246 -5.40 -24.75 -0.50
CA ALA A 246 -4.67 -24.29 0.68
C ALA A 246 -3.94 -22.95 0.46
N GLU A 247 -3.56 -22.64 -0.78
CA GLU A 247 -2.81 -21.44 -1.17
C GLU A 247 -3.69 -20.17 -1.25
N PHE A 248 -5.01 -20.31 -1.18
CA PHE A 248 -5.98 -19.21 -1.20
C PHE A 248 -6.45 -18.82 0.20
N ASP A 249 -7.15 -17.69 0.29
CA ASP A 249 -7.62 -17.09 1.54
C ASP A 249 -6.45 -16.93 2.53
N ALA A 250 -5.37 -16.30 2.05
CA ALA A 250 -4.12 -16.13 2.79
C ALA A 250 -3.80 -14.64 3.09
N PRO A 251 -4.76 -13.82 3.58
CA PRO A 251 -4.52 -12.42 3.83
C PRO A 251 -3.52 -12.23 4.98
N ALA A 252 -2.59 -11.30 4.80
CA ALA A 252 -1.66 -10.87 5.83
C ALA A 252 -1.76 -9.37 6.06
N ASP A 253 -1.55 -8.94 7.31
CA ASP A 253 -1.52 -7.53 7.68
C ASP A 253 -0.32 -6.82 7.04
N PHE A 254 -0.49 -5.55 6.70
CA PHE A 254 0.64 -4.74 6.23
C PHE A 254 1.69 -4.58 7.34
N PRO A 255 3.00 -4.75 7.07
CA PRO A 255 4.02 -4.54 8.08
C PRO A 255 4.29 -3.04 8.33
N SER A 256 4.90 -2.70 9.47
CA SER A 256 5.45 -1.36 9.70
C SER A 256 6.78 -1.16 8.98
N LEU A 257 7.13 0.11 8.72
CA LEU A 257 8.36 0.49 8.00
C LEU A 257 9.44 1.11 8.88
N TRP A 258 9.20 1.34 10.17
CA TRP A 258 10.17 2.01 11.03
C TRP A 258 11.46 1.21 11.19
N ARG A 259 12.56 1.91 11.51
CA ARG A 259 13.83 1.31 11.96
C ARG A 259 14.35 0.19 11.04
N GLN A 260 14.40 0.41 9.73
CA GLN A 260 14.90 -0.63 8.80
C GLN A 260 16.41 -0.87 8.94
N ARG A 261 17.19 0.12 9.38
CA ARG A 261 18.62 -0.06 9.64
C ARG A 261 18.89 -1.17 10.63
N GLN A 262 18.13 -1.23 11.72
CA GLN A 262 18.30 -2.23 12.78
C GLN A 262 17.85 -3.63 12.34
N ARG A 263 17.11 -3.75 11.23
CA ARG A 263 16.75 -5.04 10.60
C ARG A 263 17.81 -5.53 9.62
N LYS A 264 18.75 -4.66 9.25
CA LYS A 264 19.86 -4.91 8.33
C LYS A 264 21.19 -5.07 9.06
N GLU A 265 21.42 -4.25 10.08
CA GLU A 265 22.69 -4.10 10.79
C GLU A 265 22.49 -4.40 12.29
N PRO A 266 23.47 -5.03 12.97
CA PRO A 266 24.72 -5.56 12.43
C PRO A 266 24.57 -6.88 11.67
N HIS A 267 23.42 -7.55 11.79
CA HIS A 267 23.10 -8.79 11.10
C HIS A 267 21.74 -8.68 10.41
N GLU A 268 21.63 -9.28 9.23
CA GLU A 268 20.38 -9.31 8.47
C GLU A 268 19.33 -10.19 9.17
N MET A 269 18.13 -9.63 9.35
CA MET A 269 16.96 -10.39 9.79
C MET A 269 16.31 -11.14 8.64
N GLN A 270 15.51 -12.15 8.97
CA GLN A 270 14.57 -12.78 8.04
C GLN A 270 13.31 -11.90 7.95
N LEU A 271 13.09 -11.33 6.78
CA LEU A 271 12.11 -10.29 6.48
C LEU A 271 10.84 -10.87 5.86
N HIS A 272 9.79 -10.03 5.80
CA HIS A 272 8.39 -10.45 5.66
C HIS A 272 7.92 -11.30 6.85
N TRP A 273 6.61 -11.48 7.00
CA TRP A 273 6.06 -12.29 8.09
C TRP A 273 6.65 -13.70 8.13
N ASP A 274 6.87 -14.29 6.97
CA ASP A 274 7.34 -15.65 6.76
C ASP A 274 8.88 -15.77 6.68
N GLY A 275 9.64 -14.68 6.84
CA GLY A 275 11.11 -14.73 6.82
C GLY A 275 11.71 -15.16 5.47
N ASN A 276 10.97 -14.93 4.38
CA ASN A 276 11.28 -15.47 3.06
C ASN A 276 12.37 -14.69 2.29
N ASN A 277 12.87 -13.59 2.84
CA ASN A 277 13.97 -12.80 2.27
C ASN A 277 14.86 -12.29 3.41
N THR A 278 16.14 -11.97 3.19
CA THR A 278 17.02 -11.38 4.22
C THR A 278 17.55 -9.99 3.87
N THR A 279 17.21 -9.47 2.69
CA THR A 279 17.77 -8.21 2.22
C THR A 279 16.68 -7.14 2.13
N VAL A 280 16.91 -6.03 2.82
CA VAL A 280 15.96 -4.91 2.92
C VAL A 280 15.70 -4.34 1.52
N GLU A 281 16.73 -4.19 0.70
CA GLU A 281 16.66 -3.61 -0.64
C GLU A 281 15.93 -4.49 -1.66
N GLU A 282 16.14 -5.82 -1.63
CA GLU A 282 15.43 -6.77 -2.51
C GLU A 282 13.96 -6.84 -2.13
N ARG A 283 13.68 -6.96 -0.82
CA ARG A 283 12.32 -6.93 -0.28
C ARG A 283 11.58 -5.65 -0.68
N ASN A 284 12.21 -4.48 -0.57
CA ASN A 284 11.59 -3.21 -0.96
C ASN A 284 11.23 -3.16 -2.45
N LYS A 285 12.12 -3.66 -3.32
CA LYS A 285 11.85 -3.75 -4.77
C LYS A 285 10.74 -4.76 -5.07
N SER A 286 10.65 -5.85 -4.31
CA SER A 286 9.55 -6.79 -4.43
C SER A 286 8.22 -6.18 -4.00
N ALA A 287 8.20 -5.41 -2.91
CA ALA A 287 7.01 -4.71 -2.44
C ALA A 287 6.54 -3.65 -3.45
N ALA A 288 7.47 -3.00 -4.17
CA ALA A 288 7.14 -2.03 -5.20
C ALA A 288 6.28 -2.59 -6.35
N PHE A 289 6.31 -3.91 -6.63
CA PHE A 289 5.40 -4.52 -7.62
C PHE A 289 3.93 -4.35 -7.24
N GLY A 290 3.61 -4.33 -5.93
CA GLY A 290 2.26 -4.03 -5.44
C GLY A 290 1.80 -2.61 -5.78
N THR A 291 2.73 -1.72 -6.14
CA THR A 291 2.46 -0.35 -6.62
C THR A 291 2.42 -0.27 -8.15
N GLY A 292 2.22 -1.40 -8.85
CA GLY A 292 2.06 -1.44 -10.31
C GLY A 292 3.34 -1.21 -11.10
N THR A 293 4.48 -1.12 -10.44
CA THR A 293 5.78 -1.01 -11.12
C THR A 293 6.18 -2.35 -11.74
N THR A 294 7.11 -2.33 -12.70
CA THR A 294 7.67 -3.53 -13.35
C THR A 294 9.19 -3.38 -13.47
N PRO A 295 9.95 -4.44 -13.79
CA PRO A 295 11.40 -4.31 -13.90
C PRO A 295 11.89 -3.20 -14.86
N PRO A 296 11.24 -2.96 -16.01
CA PRO A 296 11.58 -1.83 -16.89
C PRO A 296 11.15 -0.45 -16.40
N THR A 297 10.10 -0.36 -15.58
CA THR A 297 9.46 0.93 -15.23
C THR A 297 9.77 1.41 -13.81
N ILE A 298 10.47 0.60 -13.02
CA ILE A 298 10.82 0.93 -11.63
C ILE A 298 11.68 2.19 -11.53
N ASP A 299 11.21 3.15 -10.72
CA ASP A 299 11.95 4.37 -10.46
C ASP A 299 12.90 4.19 -9.27
N LEU A 300 14.09 3.64 -9.55
CA LEU A 300 15.09 3.35 -8.52
C LEU A 300 15.55 4.58 -7.76
N ALA A 301 15.64 5.75 -8.42
CA ALA A 301 16.07 6.97 -7.76
C ALA A 301 15.06 7.43 -6.71
N ARG A 302 13.75 7.44 -7.05
CA ARG A 302 12.71 7.79 -6.08
C ARG A 302 12.49 6.71 -5.03
N ILE A 303 12.60 5.43 -5.38
CA ILE A 303 12.53 4.34 -4.39
C ILE A 303 13.68 4.46 -3.40
N ARG A 304 14.89 4.78 -3.87
CA ARG A 304 16.05 4.96 -2.97
C ARG A 304 15.81 6.04 -1.92
N ARG A 305 15.14 7.14 -2.27
CA ARG A 305 14.76 8.18 -1.30
C ARG A 305 13.82 7.68 -0.21
N VAL A 306 12.89 6.79 -0.56
CA VAL A 306 12.03 6.12 0.43
C VAL A 306 12.86 5.17 1.27
N GLU A 307 13.72 4.36 0.65
CA GLU A 307 14.64 3.44 1.35
C GLU A 307 15.48 4.21 2.39
N ASP A 308 16.11 5.32 2.00
CA ASP A 308 16.96 6.14 2.86
C ASP A 308 16.18 6.73 4.05
N TRP A 309 14.92 7.16 3.84
CA TRP A 309 14.07 7.66 4.92
C TRP A 309 13.65 6.56 5.91
N ILE A 310 13.24 5.40 5.40
CA ILE A 310 12.75 4.31 6.27
C ILE A 310 13.86 3.61 7.08
N MET A 311 15.13 3.81 6.72
CA MET A 311 16.26 3.28 7.50
C MET A 311 16.19 3.70 8.97
N ASP A 312 15.87 4.97 9.22
CA ASP A 312 16.03 5.58 10.55
C ASP A 312 14.74 6.19 11.12
N VAL A 313 13.66 6.26 10.34
CA VAL A 313 12.37 6.75 10.84
C VAL A 313 11.87 5.91 12.03
N THR A 314 11.41 6.59 13.08
CA THR A 314 10.90 5.99 14.31
C THR A 314 9.39 6.18 14.44
N PRO A 315 8.67 5.26 15.11
CA PRO A 315 7.26 5.46 15.44
C PRO A 315 7.10 6.60 16.44
N PRO A 316 5.95 7.30 16.46
CA PRO A 316 5.63 8.20 17.54
C PRO A 316 5.37 7.41 18.84
N PRO A 317 5.84 7.91 20.00
CA PRO A 317 5.66 7.20 21.26
C PRO A 317 4.20 7.24 21.70
N PHE A 318 3.73 6.17 22.34
CA PHE A 318 2.37 6.10 22.91
C PHE A 318 2.07 7.29 23.84
N SER A 319 3.07 7.73 24.61
CA SER A 319 2.98 8.86 25.55
C SER A 319 2.65 10.21 24.89
N GLN A 320 2.78 10.33 23.57
CA GLN A 320 2.34 11.51 22.83
C GLN A 320 0.80 11.58 22.70
N PHE A 321 0.12 10.43 22.79
CA PHE A 321 -1.32 10.31 22.58
C PHE A 321 -2.08 9.99 23.87
N PHE A 322 -1.48 9.19 24.77
CA PHE A 322 -2.13 8.66 25.95
C PHE A 322 -1.15 8.57 27.13
N PRO A 323 -1.62 8.62 28.39
CA PRO A 323 -0.74 8.50 29.55
C PRO A 323 -0.16 7.09 29.69
N VAL A 324 1.04 7.00 30.29
CA VAL A 324 1.71 5.76 30.70
C VAL A 324 1.99 5.84 32.20
N ASP A 325 1.66 4.79 32.95
CA ASP A 325 2.03 4.64 34.36
C ASP A 325 3.46 4.09 34.48
N PRO A 326 4.43 4.91 34.93
CA PRO A 326 5.83 4.50 34.99
C PRO A 326 6.11 3.43 36.06
N ALA A 327 5.35 3.39 37.16
CA ALA A 327 5.55 2.42 38.23
C ALA A 327 5.05 1.03 37.80
N LEU A 328 3.90 0.99 37.12
CA LEU A 328 3.35 -0.22 36.56
C LEU A 328 4.18 -0.73 35.37
N ALA A 329 4.65 0.16 34.49
CA ALA A 329 5.59 -0.19 33.43
C ALA A 329 6.90 -0.77 33.98
N ALA A 330 7.46 -0.19 35.04
CA ALA A 330 8.66 -0.72 35.70
C ALA A 330 8.43 -2.13 36.27
N SER A 331 7.21 -2.43 36.73
CA SER A 331 6.82 -3.76 37.21
C SER A 331 6.68 -4.77 36.06
N GLY A 332 6.30 -4.33 34.86
CA GLY A 332 6.21 -5.16 33.65
C GLY A 332 7.55 -5.46 32.97
N ALA A 333 8.53 -4.58 33.12
CA ALA A 333 9.86 -4.73 32.51
C ALA A 333 10.55 -6.08 32.79
N PRO A 334 10.63 -6.60 34.04
CA PRO A 334 11.23 -7.92 34.29
C PRO A 334 10.41 -9.07 33.67
N ILE A 335 9.10 -8.93 33.56
CA ILE A 335 8.22 -9.92 32.91
C ILE A 335 8.55 -9.97 31.41
N TYR A 336 8.57 -8.81 30.74
CA TYR A 336 8.96 -8.73 29.33
C TYR A 336 10.34 -9.35 29.08
N LYS A 337 11.32 -9.03 29.94
CA LYS A 337 12.67 -9.57 29.83
C LYS A 337 12.69 -11.10 29.91
N ALA A 338 11.86 -11.69 30.77
CA ALA A 338 11.81 -13.14 30.96
C ALA A 338 11.09 -13.88 29.81
N TYR A 339 10.00 -13.33 29.28
CA TYR A 339 9.13 -14.06 28.35
C TYR A 339 9.25 -13.62 26.88
N CYS A 340 9.64 -12.36 26.62
CA CYS A 340 9.47 -11.75 25.29
C CYS A 340 10.80 -11.37 24.64
N ALA A 341 11.76 -10.86 25.43
CA ALA A 341 12.95 -10.21 24.89
C ALA A 341 13.82 -11.10 24.00
N GLY A 342 13.86 -12.41 24.24
CA GLY A 342 14.63 -13.36 23.44
C GLY A 342 14.20 -13.41 21.97
N CYS A 343 12.90 -13.30 21.71
CA CYS A 343 12.34 -13.35 20.34
C CYS A 343 12.12 -11.96 19.75
N HIS A 344 11.79 -10.96 20.57
CA HIS A 344 11.30 -9.67 20.10
C HIS A 344 12.30 -8.51 20.23
N GLY A 345 13.41 -8.70 20.93
CA GLY A 345 14.40 -7.67 21.21
C GLY A 345 14.30 -7.16 22.64
N ALA A 346 15.34 -6.53 23.15
CA ALA A 346 15.37 -5.97 24.50
C ALA A 346 14.37 -4.81 24.72
N SER A 347 14.01 -4.06 23.67
CA SER A 347 12.98 -3.01 23.73
C SER A 347 12.42 -2.65 22.34
N GLY A 348 11.47 -1.71 22.27
CA GLY A 348 10.97 -1.14 21.01
C GLY A 348 12.03 -0.38 20.19
N SER A 349 13.23 -0.16 20.73
CA SER A 349 14.36 0.46 20.01
C SER A 349 15.67 -0.34 20.07
N ASP A 350 15.70 -1.45 20.81
CA ASP A 350 16.86 -2.35 20.89
C ASP A 350 16.43 -3.76 20.45
N PHE A 351 16.88 -4.15 19.26
CA PHE A 351 16.53 -5.43 18.63
C PHE A 351 17.51 -6.55 18.98
N SER A 352 18.26 -6.42 20.08
CA SER A 352 19.11 -7.49 20.58
C SER A 352 18.29 -8.61 21.23
N GLY A 353 18.55 -9.84 20.82
CA GLY A 353 17.94 -11.05 21.35
C GLY A 353 18.35 -12.25 20.51
N GLU A 354 18.27 -13.44 21.09
CA GLU A 354 18.79 -14.66 20.47
C GLU A 354 18.06 -15.03 19.18
N TYR A 355 16.74 -14.83 19.14
CA TYR A 355 15.87 -15.28 18.05
C TYR A 355 15.23 -14.13 17.26
N VAL A 356 15.70 -12.89 17.47
CA VAL A 356 15.12 -11.71 16.83
C VAL A 356 15.33 -11.77 15.33
N GLY A 357 14.25 -11.57 14.58
CA GLY A 357 14.25 -11.65 13.13
C GLY A 357 14.48 -13.07 12.59
N GLN A 358 14.48 -14.11 13.42
CA GLN A 358 14.57 -15.50 12.96
C GLN A 358 13.19 -16.13 12.85
N VAL A 359 13.04 -17.08 11.94
CA VAL A 359 11.80 -17.86 11.78
C VAL A 359 11.65 -18.87 12.93
N THR A 360 10.56 -18.72 13.67
CA THR A 360 10.06 -19.76 14.58
C THR A 360 9.22 -20.75 13.79
N PRO A 361 9.50 -22.07 13.85
CA PRO A 361 8.75 -23.09 13.11
C PRO A 361 7.24 -23.03 13.35
N LEU A 362 6.44 -23.30 12.31
CA LEU A 362 4.98 -23.22 12.39
C LEU A 362 4.39 -24.10 13.50
N ALA A 363 4.95 -25.30 13.69
CA ALA A 363 4.50 -26.25 14.72
C ALA A 363 4.75 -25.75 16.15
N GLU A 364 5.69 -24.82 16.32
CA GLU A 364 6.01 -24.20 17.61
C GLU A 364 5.16 -22.94 17.83
N ILE A 365 5.16 -22.01 16.86
CA ILE A 365 4.42 -20.75 16.99
C ILE A 365 2.90 -20.94 16.89
N GLY A 366 2.41 -21.97 16.20
CA GLY A 366 1.00 -22.39 16.17
C GLY A 366 0.01 -21.40 15.53
N THR A 367 0.47 -20.33 14.89
CA THR A 367 -0.41 -19.33 14.24
C THR A 367 -0.97 -19.83 12.90
N ASP A 368 -1.92 -19.11 12.30
CA ASP A 368 -2.57 -19.52 11.04
C ASP A 368 -1.55 -19.85 9.94
N ARG A 369 -1.75 -20.93 9.20
CA ARG A 369 -0.79 -21.44 8.20
C ARG A 369 -0.95 -20.89 6.78
N ARG A 370 -2.07 -20.25 6.47
CA ARG A 370 -2.47 -19.95 5.08
C ARG A 370 -1.47 -19.08 4.33
N ARG A 371 -0.89 -18.08 5.00
CA ARG A 371 0.18 -17.26 4.40
C ARG A 371 1.37 -18.12 3.98
N LEU A 372 1.81 -19.04 4.83
CA LEU A 372 2.91 -19.95 4.49
C LEU A 372 2.55 -20.86 3.34
N ASP A 373 1.35 -21.45 3.34
CA ASP A 373 0.93 -22.34 2.26
C ASP A 373 0.92 -21.61 0.92
N SER A 374 0.44 -20.35 0.89
CA SER A 374 0.43 -19.52 -0.31
C SER A 374 1.83 -19.19 -0.86
N TYR A 375 2.85 -19.09 -0.01
CA TYR A 375 4.23 -18.92 -0.46
C TYR A 375 4.88 -20.27 -0.76
N THR A 376 4.88 -20.71 -2.02
CA THR A 376 5.42 -22.01 -2.41
C THR A 376 6.89 -21.95 -2.81
N TYR A 377 7.57 -23.11 -2.81
CA TYR A 377 8.93 -23.22 -3.38
C TYR A 377 8.96 -22.77 -4.84
N THR A 378 7.96 -23.15 -5.64
CA THR A 378 7.83 -22.74 -7.03
C THR A 378 7.75 -21.22 -7.18
N LEU A 379 6.98 -20.54 -6.33
CA LEU A 379 6.93 -19.08 -6.34
C LEU A 379 8.29 -18.46 -5.99
N ALA A 380 8.98 -18.96 -4.96
CA ALA A 380 10.31 -18.48 -4.59
C ALA A 380 11.33 -18.62 -5.74
N VAL A 381 11.33 -19.75 -6.46
CA VAL A 381 12.18 -19.97 -7.64
C VAL A 381 11.84 -18.99 -8.77
N ASN A 382 10.55 -18.74 -9.03
CA ASN A 382 10.13 -17.76 -10.04
C ASN A 382 10.54 -16.33 -9.64
N GLN A 383 10.51 -15.97 -8.36
CA GLN A 383 10.99 -14.65 -7.92
C GLN A 383 12.47 -14.42 -8.23
N ALA A 384 13.30 -15.45 -8.22
CA ALA A 384 14.70 -15.34 -8.62
C ALA A 384 14.92 -15.04 -10.13
N THR A 385 13.85 -15.07 -10.95
CA THR A 385 13.90 -14.63 -12.36
C THR A 385 13.56 -13.15 -12.51
N LEU A 386 13.01 -12.50 -11.48
CA LEU A 386 12.79 -11.06 -11.50
C LEU A 386 14.12 -10.33 -11.57
N TYR A 387 14.14 -9.28 -12.38
CA TYR A 387 15.35 -8.49 -12.63
C TYR A 387 16.53 -9.31 -13.20
N ALA A 388 16.27 -10.44 -13.86
CA ALA A 388 17.29 -11.12 -14.64
C ALA A 388 17.89 -10.16 -15.70
N GLY A 389 19.22 -10.05 -15.72
CA GLY A 389 19.95 -9.10 -16.57
C GLY A 389 20.22 -7.73 -15.93
N TYR A 390 19.66 -7.45 -14.74
CA TYR A 390 19.94 -6.22 -13.99
C TYR A 390 20.91 -6.49 -12.81
N PRO A 391 21.70 -5.49 -12.37
CA PRO A 391 22.60 -5.62 -11.21
C PRO A 391 21.88 -5.96 -9.88
N TRP A 392 20.59 -5.64 -9.78
CA TRP A 392 19.75 -5.86 -8.60
C TRP A 392 18.82 -7.08 -8.78
N ARG A 393 19.27 -8.10 -9.52
CA ARG A 393 18.57 -9.38 -9.63
C ARG A 393 18.27 -9.96 -8.25
N PHE A 394 17.07 -10.51 -8.08
CA PHE A 394 16.69 -11.16 -6.83
C PHE A 394 17.46 -12.47 -6.62
N THR A 395 18.06 -12.64 -5.44
CA THR A 395 18.85 -13.82 -5.07
C THR A 395 18.59 -14.32 -3.65
N HIS A 396 17.78 -13.62 -2.84
CA HIS A 396 17.61 -13.93 -1.41
C HIS A 396 16.24 -14.53 -1.05
N PHE A 397 15.30 -14.58 -2.00
CA PHE A 397 14.01 -15.24 -1.79
C PHE A 397 14.13 -16.75 -1.58
N ARG A 398 13.49 -17.26 -0.52
CA ARG A 398 13.47 -18.68 -0.16
C ARG A 398 12.19 -19.09 0.53
N LYS A 399 11.77 -20.33 0.31
CA LYS A 399 10.70 -20.95 1.11
C LYS A 399 11.21 -21.24 2.53
N THR A 400 10.43 -20.84 3.53
CA THR A 400 10.60 -21.15 4.95
C THR A 400 9.42 -21.99 5.46
N PHE A 401 9.44 -22.33 6.75
CA PHE A 401 8.46 -23.22 7.38
C PHE A 401 7.91 -22.68 8.71
N GLY A 402 7.80 -21.35 8.82
CA GLY A 402 7.36 -20.67 10.03
C GLY A 402 7.32 -19.15 9.87
N TYR A 403 7.16 -18.42 10.97
CA TYR A 403 7.05 -16.96 10.95
C TYR A 403 8.23 -16.30 11.66
N ALA A 404 8.72 -15.20 11.09
CA ALA A 404 9.83 -14.42 11.62
C ALA A 404 9.41 -13.68 12.90
N ASN A 405 10.26 -13.75 13.92
CA ASN A 405 10.06 -13.02 15.17
C ASN A 405 10.33 -11.53 14.96
N MET A 406 9.26 -10.77 14.74
CA MET A 406 9.36 -9.35 14.43
C MET A 406 9.73 -8.53 15.68
N PRO A 407 10.63 -7.53 15.56
CA PRO A 407 10.79 -6.52 16.59
C PRO A 407 9.48 -5.78 16.87
N LEU A 408 9.36 -5.21 18.06
CA LEU A 408 8.13 -4.60 18.58
C LEU A 408 8.14 -3.05 18.53
N ASP A 409 8.96 -2.45 17.67
CA ASP A 409 8.95 -1.01 17.43
C ASP A 409 7.56 -0.52 17.03
N GLY A 410 7.04 0.47 17.77
CA GLY A 410 5.73 1.08 17.51
C GLY A 410 4.58 0.09 17.67
N LEU A 411 4.74 -0.89 18.57
CA LEU A 411 3.80 -1.99 18.79
C LEU A 411 2.34 -1.53 18.93
N TRP A 412 2.12 -0.42 19.61
CA TRP A 412 0.79 0.11 19.84
C TRP A 412 0.07 0.49 18.53
N LEU A 413 0.80 0.90 17.49
CA LEU A 413 0.23 1.26 16.18
C LEU A 413 0.01 0.09 15.22
N ARG A 414 0.28 -1.14 15.68
CA ARG A 414 0.30 -2.34 14.83
C ARG A 414 -0.86 -3.29 15.11
N ALA A 415 -1.88 -2.84 15.84
CA ALA A 415 -3.11 -3.58 15.98
C ALA A 415 -3.90 -3.60 14.66
N PRO A 416 -4.66 -4.66 14.36
CA PRO A 416 -4.74 -5.93 15.10
C PRO A 416 -3.45 -6.77 15.02
N TYR A 417 -3.26 -7.68 15.97
CA TYR A 417 -2.03 -8.44 16.16
C TYR A 417 -2.03 -9.81 15.47
N LEU A 418 -0.84 -10.42 15.40
CA LEU A 418 -0.45 -11.56 14.54
C LEU A 418 -0.28 -11.17 13.06
N HIS A 419 0.32 -12.06 12.26
CA HIS A 419 0.63 -11.78 10.85
C HIS A 419 -0.60 -11.54 9.97
N ASN A 420 -1.79 -11.96 10.42
CA ASN A 420 -3.07 -11.86 9.73
C ASN A 420 -4.06 -10.92 10.45
N GLY A 421 -3.60 -10.21 11.50
CA GLY A 421 -4.41 -9.29 12.30
C GLY A 421 -5.68 -9.92 12.85
N SER A 422 -5.58 -11.13 13.39
CA SER A 422 -6.70 -11.92 13.90
C SER A 422 -6.97 -11.76 15.40
N VAL A 423 -6.20 -10.89 16.08
CA VAL A 423 -6.37 -10.58 17.49
C VAL A 423 -6.48 -9.06 17.68
N PRO A 424 -7.60 -8.53 18.20
CA PRO A 424 -7.90 -7.10 18.10
C PRO A 424 -7.00 -6.20 18.96
N SER A 425 -6.49 -6.72 20.08
CA SER A 425 -5.72 -5.92 21.04
C SER A 425 -4.57 -6.71 21.66
N LEU A 426 -3.59 -6.00 22.22
CA LEU A 426 -2.45 -6.62 22.90
C LEU A 426 -2.91 -7.36 24.16
N ARG A 427 -3.91 -6.81 24.86
CA ARG A 427 -4.50 -7.47 26.02
C ARG A 427 -5.16 -8.79 25.64
N ASP A 428 -5.83 -8.87 24.50
CA ASP A 428 -6.43 -10.11 23.99
C ASP A 428 -5.36 -11.10 23.50
N LEU A 429 -4.24 -10.63 22.95
CA LEU A 429 -3.11 -11.49 22.53
C LEU A 429 -2.50 -12.26 23.69
N LEU A 430 -2.46 -11.63 24.87
CA LEU A 430 -1.99 -12.26 26.11
C LEU A 430 -3.02 -13.21 26.74
N GLU A 431 -4.15 -13.48 26.10
CA GLU A 431 -5.03 -14.58 26.50
C GLU A 431 -4.78 -15.84 25.67
N PRO A 432 -4.98 -17.05 26.24
CA PRO A 432 -4.99 -18.28 25.46
C PRO A 432 -5.99 -18.19 24.31
N ALA A 433 -5.73 -18.85 23.18
CA ALA A 433 -6.54 -18.72 21.96
C ALA A 433 -8.03 -19.05 22.18
N ALA A 434 -8.33 -19.94 23.13
CA ALA A 434 -9.68 -20.28 23.54
C ALA A 434 -10.47 -19.09 24.12
N ALA A 435 -9.79 -18.13 24.76
CA ALA A 435 -10.40 -16.95 25.40
C ALA A 435 -10.34 -15.68 24.52
N ARG A 436 -9.63 -15.71 23.39
CA ARG A 436 -9.57 -14.59 22.43
C ARG A 436 -10.92 -14.39 21.73
N PRO A 437 -11.29 -13.14 21.37
CA PRO A 437 -12.49 -12.86 20.59
C PRO A 437 -12.55 -13.70 19.31
N LYS A 438 -13.68 -14.37 19.07
CA LYS A 438 -13.89 -15.18 17.86
C LYS A 438 -14.32 -14.35 16.66
N THR A 439 -14.96 -13.21 16.93
CA THR A 439 -15.35 -12.21 15.95
C THR A 439 -15.12 -10.80 16.50
N PHE A 440 -14.71 -9.87 15.66
CA PHE A 440 -14.59 -8.44 16.00
C PHE A 440 -14.58 -7.57 14.75
N TYR A 441 -14.70 -6.25 14.89
CA TYR A 441 -14.74 -5.32 13.78
C TYR A 441 -13.38 -4.66 13.50
N ARG A 442 -13.00 -4.60 12.22
CA ARG A 442 -11.78 -3.96 11.69
C ARG A 442 -12.10 -2.71 10.87
N GLY A 443 -11.12 -1.81 10.76
CA GLY A 443 -11.21 -0.60 9.95
C GLY A 443 -11.54 0.68 10.74
N ASN A 444 -11.53 0.60 12.07
CA ASN A 444 -11.65 1.76 12.94
C ASN A 444 -10.27 2.37 13.20
N ASP A 445 -10.22 3.70 13.33
CA ASP A 445 -9.03 4.45 13.71
C ASP A 445 -9.13 5.04 15.13
N VAL A 446 -10.26 4.86 15.83
CA VAL A 446 -10.37 5.18 17.26
C VAL A 446 -9.62 4.13 18.08
N TYR A 447 -8.73 4.61 18.95
CA TYR A 447 -7.83 3.75 19.71
C TYR A 447 -8.35 3.47 21.13
N ASP A 448 -8.20 2.22 21.58
CA ASP A 448 -8.40 1.78 22.97
C ASP A 448 -7.03 1.72 23.68
N PRO A 449 -6.70 2.72 24.54
CA PRO A 449 -5.42 2.76 25.24
C PRO A 449 -5.32 1.76 26.40
N VAL A 450 -6.43 1.17 26.84
CA VAL A 450 -6.44 0.19 27.95
C VAL A 450 -6.10 -1.19 27.41
N LYS A 451 -6.78 -1.61 26.34
CA LYS A 451 -6.47 -2.90 25.69
C LYS A 451 -5.25 -2.84 24.77
N VAL A 452 -4.83 -1.64 24.37
CA VAL A 452 -3.78 -1.36 23.39
C VAL A 452 -4.15 -2.02 22.06
N GLY A 453 -5.06 -1.36 21.34
CA GLY A 453 -5.49 -1.70 19.99
C GLY A 453 -6.55 -0.72 19.49
N PHE A 454 -7.13 -0.96 18.32
CA PHE A 454 -8.25 -0.16 17.84
C PHE A 454 -9.58 -0.67 18.42
N VAL A 455 -10.52 0.25 18.66
CA VAL A 455 -11.88 -0.09 19.10
C VAL A 455 -12.52 -1.02 18.08
N SER A 456 -12.94 -2.20 18.54
CA SER A 456 -13.28 -3.36 17.68
C SER A 456 -14.62 -4.02 18.02
N ASP A 457 -15.40 -3.41 18.91
CA ASP A 457 -16.73 -3.83 19.34
C ASP A 457 -17.87 -3.00 18.71
N GLN A 458 -17.53 -2.08 17.80
CA GLN A 458 -18.48 -1.23 17.09
C GLN A 458 -18.78 -1.79 15.69
N LEU A 459 -20.06 -1.85 15.31
CA LEU A 459 -20.49 -2.29 13.98
C LEU A 459 -20.18 -1.26 12.88
N GLU A 460 -20.21 0.02 13.21
CA GLU A 460 -20.05 1.13 12.27
C GLU A 460 -19.43 2.35 12.92
N GLY A 461 -18.87 3.25 12.10
CA GLY A 461 -18.33 4.55 12.52
C GLY A 461 -18.53 5.58 11.42
N ASN A 462 -18.92 6.81 11.80
CA ASN A 462 -19.21 7.91 10.87
C ASN A 462 -20.21 7.53 9.75
N GLY A 463 -21.18 6.66 10.05
CA GLY A 463 -22.18 6.19 9.09
C GLY A 463 -21.69 5.14 8.08
N HIS A 464 -20.53 4.53 8.33
CA HIS A 464 -19.97 3.46 7.49
C HIS A 464 -19.75 2.18 8.31
N PRO A 465 -20.20 1.01 7.80
CA PRO A 465 -20.00 -0.25 8.49
C PRO A 465 -18.51 -0.63 8.53
N PHE A 466 -18.07 -1.13 9.68
CA PHE A 466 -16.77 -1.75 9.83
C PHE A 466 -16.80 -3.20 9.34
N PHE A 467 -15.61 -3.75 9.08
CA PHE A 467 -15.49 -5.11 8.57
C PHE A 467 -15.53 -6.13 9.71
N LEU A 468 -16.54 -7.01 9.72
CA LEU A 468 -16.59 -8.13 10.65
C LEU A 468 -15.52 -9.18 10.29
N LEU A 469 -14.50 -9.31 11.13
CA LEU A 469 -13.57 -10.43 11.08
C LEU A 469 -14.17 -11.63 11.80
N ASP A 470 -14.19 -12.79 11.13
CA ASP A 470 -14.49 -14.09 11.73
C ASP A 470 -13.26 -15.00 11.68
N THR A 471 -12.80 -15.41 12.87
CA THR A 471 -11.58 -16.22 13.07
C THR A 471 -11.73 -17.69 12.71
N ALA A 472 -12.96 -18.16 12.47
CA ALA A 472 -13.23 -19.52 11.97
C ALA A 472 -12.97 -19.66 10.46
N LEU A 473 -12.85 -18.54 9.74
CA LEU A 473 -12.61 -18.54 8.31
C LEU A 473 -11.14 -18.83 7.98
N PRO A 474 -10.84 -19.49 6.85
CA PRO A 474 -9.49 -19.70 6.37
C PRO A 474 -8.67 -18.40 6.34
N GLY A 475 -7.47 -18.42 6.90
CA GLY A 475 -6.55 -17.29 6.92
C GLY A 475 -6.79 -16.30 8.05
N ASN A 476 -7.91 -16.43 8.78
CA ASN A 476 -8.25 -15.58 9.91
C ASN A 476 -8.00 -16.26 11.26
N GLY A 477 -7.36 -17.43 11.31
CA GLY A 477 -7.11 -18.15 12.55
C GLY A 477 -6.38 -17.29 13.58
N ASN A 478 -6.91 -17.26 14.80
CA ASN A 478 -6.38 -16.48 15.92
C ASN A 478 -5.63 -17.35 16.95
N GLY A 479 -5.20 -18.55 16.55
CA GLY A 479 -4.44 -19.49 17.38
C GLY A 479 -2.95 -19.15 17.46
N GLY A 480 -2.22 -19.92 18.28
CA GLY A 480 -0.77 -19.79 18.40
C GLY A 480 -0.31 -18.59 19.21
N HIS A 481 1.02 -18.46 19.35
CA HIS A 481 1.65 -17.51 20.27
C HIS A 481 0.99 -17.61 21.65
N GLU A 482 0.92 -18.84 22.18
CA GLU A 482 0.20 -19.18 23.41
C GLU A 482 0.91 -20.27 24.21
N GLY A 483 0.65 -20.30 25.51
CA GLY A 483 1.32 -21.13 26.51
C GLY A 483 2.26 -20.32 27.40
N GLN A 484 2.89 -21.00 28.36
CA GLN A 484 3.82 -20.41 29.32
C GLN A 484 4.91 -19.54 28.66
N ALA A 485 5.51 -20.00 27.56
CA ALA A 485 6.58 -19.29 26.85
C ALA A 485 6.14 -17.92 26.28
N TYR A 486 4.86 -17.75 25.99
CA TYR A 486 4.30 -16.55 25.36
C TYR A 486 3.54 -15.65 26.35
N GLY A 487 3.60 -15.96 27.64
CA GLY A 487 2.99 -15.15 28.69
C GLY A 487 1.46 -15.26 28.80
N THR A 488 0.81 -16.20 28.10
CA THR A 488 -0.66 -16.34 28.17
C THR A 488 -1.14 -16.99 29.47
N GLU A 489 -0.24 -17.66 30.20
CA GLU A 489 -0.50 -18.27 31.51
C GLU A 489 -0.18 -17.33 32.69
N LEU A 490 0.32 -16.12 32.41
CA LEU A 490 0.54 -15.09 33.43
C LEU A 490 -0.76 -14.71 34.14
N SER A 491 -0.66 -14.28 35.39
CA SER A 491 -1.81 -13.73 36.12
C SER A 491 -2.32 -12.45 35.46
N ALA A 492 -3.58 -12.09 35.74
CA ALA A 492 -4.18 -10.87 35.20
C ALA A 492 -3.35 -9.62 35.57
N THR A 493 -2.81 -9.55 36.79
CA THR A 493 -1.97 -8.43 37.25
C THR A 493 -0.65 -8.35 36.49
N GLU A 494 0.01 -9.49 36.25
CA GLU A 494 1.23 -9.56 35.45
C GLU A 494 0.99 -9.16 34.00
N LYS A 495 -0.11 -9.61 33.39
CA LYS A 495 -0.53 -9.20 32.04
C LYS A 495 -0.76 -7.69 31.98
N THR A 496 -1.43 -7.10 32.97
CA THR A 496 -1.63 -5.65 33.04
C THR A 496 -0.31 -4.89 33.15
N ALA A 497 0.62 -5.33 34.00
CA ALA A 497 1.94 -4.72 34.11
C ALA A 497 2.75 -4.84 32.82
N LEU A 498 2.71 -6.01 32.17
CA LEU A 498 3.36 -6.26 30.89
C LEU A 498 2.81 -5.36 29.78
N VAL A 499 1.48 -5.23 29.66
CA VAL A 499 0.84 -4.31 28.70
C VAL A 499 1.28 -2.88 28.96
N GLU A 500 1.34 -2.44 30.21
CA GLU A 500 1.78 -1.09 30.55
C GLU A 500 3.24 -0.85 30.14
N PHE A 501 4.12 -1.83 30.35
CA PHE A 501 5.50 -1.76 29.87
C PHE A 501 5.58 -1.70 28.34
N LEU A 502 4.78 -2.50 27.64
CA LEU A 502 4.73 -2.53 26.18
C LEU A 502 4.20 -1.23 25.56
N LYS A 503 3.51 -0.36 26.32
CA LYS A 503 3.19 1.02 25.87
C LYS A 503 4.42 1.90 25.69
N THR A 504 5.59 1.52 26.22
CA THR A 504 6.83 2.29 26.09
C THR A 504 7.59 2.03 24.77
N PHE A 505 7.05 1.17 23.89
CA PHE A 505 7.73 0.64 22.70
C PHE A 505 7.43 1.40 21.39
#